data_AF-A0A9W8LQX7-F1
#
_entry.id   AF-A0A9W8LQX7-F1
#
_cell.length_a   1.000
_cell.length_b   1.000
_cell.length_c   1.000
_cell.angle_alpha   90.00
_cell.angle_beta   90.00
_cell.angle_gamma   90.00
#
_symmetry.space_group_name_H-M   'P 1'
#
loop_
_entity.id
_entity.type
_entity.pdbx_description
1 polymer ?
#
loop_
_entity_poly.entity_id
_entity_poly.type
_entity_poly.pdbx_seq_one_letter_code
_entity_poly.pdbx_strand_id
1 'polypeptide(L)'
;MSENREDSSKEGTSGAPSVYDPDTLRQLLDRLDIQTLGDPVLTKLEREEADEKKAVHEFWNTQPVPKSTEVVKKDGPLHPPLSPDEIPKDPFALPSDQMEWCVVDVEDEEEMKELYLLLTENYVEDADSMFRFNYSAEFLNWALKSPGFRKDWHVGVRDVSSKQLIAFISGIPMDLMVRDKTMTMAEINFLCLHKSLRGQRMTPLLIKEVTRRIHQQGIFQAVYTVGRLLPKPVATCRYFHRSLNPKKLMETGFSQRLEPLQLSKLTSMLRLPSNT
;
A
#
# COMPACT_ATOMS: atom_id res chain seq x y z
N MET A 1 -66.78 -66.53 -24.97
CA MET A 1 -67.52 -65.53 -24.20
C MET A 1 -66.50 -64.47 -23.78
N SER A 2 -66.26 -63.38 -24.53
CA SER A 2 -67.00 -62.09 -24.51
C SER A 2 -67.11 -61.55 -23.07
N GLU A 3 -66.58 -60.40 -22.63
CA GLU A 3 -66.34 -59.05 -23.21
C GLU A 3 -65.33 -58.28 -22.30
N ASN A 4 -64.34 -57.55 -22.85
CA ASN A 4 -64.22 -56.07 -22.97
C ASN A 4 -64.32 -55.26 -21.63
N ARG A 5 -63.38 -54.39 -21.21
CA ARG A 5 -62.98 -53.11 -21.84
C ARG A 5 -61.82 -52.38 -21.08
N GLU A 6 -61.02 -51.62 -21.86
CA GLU A 6 -60.39 -50.28 -21.65
C GLU A 6 -59.56 -50.00 -20.37
N ASP A 7 -58.24 -49.79 -20.46
CA ASP A 7 -57.46 -48.60 -20.91
C ASP A 7 -57.19 -47.58 -19.80
N SER A 8 -55.90 -47.37 -19.47
CA SER A 8 -55.26 -46.06 -19.27
C SER A 8 -53.91 -46.18 -18.56
N SER A 9 -52.88 -45.98 -19.37
CA SER A 9 -51.50 -45.61 -19.01
C SER A 9 -51.41 -44.46 -18.00
N LYS A 10 -50.58 -44.62 -16.95
CA LYS A 10 -49.80 -43.50 -16.35
C LYS A 10 -48.44 -44.00 -15.84
N GLU A 11 -47.40 -43.66 -16.59
CA GLU A 11 -46.02 -43.66 -16.14
C GLU A 11 -45.85 -42.67 -14.98
N GLY A 12 -45.41 -43.16 -13.83
CA GLY A 12 -45.03 -42.33 -12.69
C GLY A 12 -43.60 -41.83 -12.87
N THR A 13 -43.43 -40.66 -13.48
CA THR A 13 -42.18 -39.90 -13.46
C THR A 13 -41.94 -39.38 -12.04
N SER A 14 -40.94 -39.91 -11.35
CA SER A 14 -40.42 -39.36 -10.09
C SER A 14 -39.64 -38.07 -10.38
N GLY A 15 -40.34 -36.94 -10.40
CA GLY A 15 -39.73 -35.61 -10.45
C GLY A 15 -39.21 -35.20 -9.07
N ALA A 16 -37.90 -34.99 -8.95
CA ALA A 16 -37.32 -34.26 -7.82
C ALA A 16 -37.90 -32.82 -7.78
N PRO A 17 -38.12 -32.21 -6.61
CA PRO A 17 -38.61 -30.84 -6.56
C PRO A 17 -37.51 -29.89 -7.05
N SER A 18 -37.75 -29.31 -8.22
CA SER A 18 -36.96 -28.25 -8.81
C SER A 18 -37.10 -26.98 -7.98
N VAL A 19 -35.97 -26.54 -7.43
CA VAL A 19 -35.41 -25.18 -7.48
C VAL A 19 -36.38 -24.03 -7.20
N TYR A 20 -36.15 -23.37 -6.05
CA TYR A 20 -36.70 -22.05 -5.71
C TYR A 20 -36.85 -21.15 -6.94
N ASP A 21 -38.04 -20.60 -7.14
CA ASP A 21 -38.34 -19.62 -8.17
C ASP A 21 -37.33 -18.45 -8.10
N PRO A 22 -36.63 -18.09 -9.20
CA PRO A 22 -35.62 -17.04 -9.22
C PRO A 22 -36.14 -15.68 -8.73
N ASP A 23 -37.42 -15.39 -8.96
CA ASP A 23 -38.04 -14.14 -8.52
C ASP A 23 -38.36 -14.18 -7.02
N THR A 24 -38.75 -15.34 -6.49
CA THR A 24 -38.89 -15.56 -5.04
C THR A 24 -37.54 -15.49 -4.32
N LEU A 25 -36.46 -16.01 -4.92
CA LEU A 25 -35.08 -15.89 -4.39
C LEU A 25 -34.61 -14.43 -4.43
N ARG A 26 -34.88 -13.69 -5.51
CA ARG A 26 -34.60 -12.25 -5.60
C ARG A 26 -35.37 -11.44 -4.55
N GLN A 27 -36.66 -11.73 -4.37
CA GLN A 27 -37.48 -11.07 -3.34
C GLN A 27 -37.04 -11.42 -1.91
N LEU A 28 -36.55 -12.64 -1.69
CA LEU A 28 -35.92 -13.04 -0.42
C LEU A 28 -34.58 -12.34 -0.20
N LEU A 29 -33.75 -12.18 -1.24
CA LEU A 29 -32.48 -11.44 -1.19
C LEU A 29 -32.69 -9.93 -0.95
N ASP A 30 -33.73 -9.35 -1.56
CA ASP A 30 -34.15 -7.96 -1.30
C ASP A 30 -34.73 -7.79 0.11
N ARG A 31 -35.54 -8.75 0.60
CA ARG A 31 -36.05 -8.75 1.99
C ARG A 31 -34.98 -9.03 3.05
N LEU A 32 -33.90 -9.72 2.68
CA LEU A 32 -32.74 -9.96 3.53
C LEU A 32 -31.76 -8.78 3.54
N ASP A 33 -32.07 -7.69 2.84
CA ASP A 33 -31.34 -6.42 2.89
C ASP A 33 -29.82 -6.61 2.70
N ILE A 34 -29.43 -7.56 1.85
CA ILE A 34 -28.02 -7.81 1.51
C ILE A 34 -27.48 -6.64 0.66
N GLN A 35 -28.36 -5.87 0.01
CA GLN A 35 -27.98 -4.67 -0.75
C GLN A 35 -27.65 -3.46 0.15
N THR A 36 -28.20 -3.36 1.37
CA THR A 36 -27.86 -2.28 2.31
C THR A 36 -26.64 -2.61 3.16
N LEU A 37 -26.21 -3.87 3.20
CA LEU A 37 -24.89 -4.29 3.71
C LEU A 37 -23.82 -4.17 2.61
N GLY A 38 -23.78 -3.04 1.89
CA GLY A 38 -22.59 -2.70 1.12
C GLY A 38 -21.39 -2.68 2.06
N ASP A 39 -20.30 -3.39 1.72
CA ASP A 39 -19.10 -3.40 2.55
C ASP A 39 -18.70 -1.94 2.79
N PRO A 40 -18.72 -1.44 4.04
CA PRO A 40 -18.42 -0.04 4.33
C PRO A 40 -17.02 0.36 3.83
N VAL A 41 -16.12 -0.61 3.61
CA VAL A 41 -14.81 -0.37 3.00
C VAL A 41 -14.89 -0.21 1.49
N LEU A 42 -15.72 -0.98 0.77
CA LEU A 42 -15.94 -0.79 -0.66
C LEU A 42 -16.51 0.61 -0.93
N THR A 43 -17.51 1.02 -0.15
CA THR A 43 -18.08 2.37 -0.28
C THR A 43 -17.09 3.49 0.09
N LYS A 44 -16.10 3.22 0.96
CA LYS A 44 -15.03 4.17 1.26
C LYS A 44 -14.05 4.31 0.09
N LEU A 45 -13.61 3.19 -0.49
CA LEU A 45 -12.70 3.20 -1.65
C LEU A 45 -13.33 3.90 -2.85
N GLU A 46 -14.61 3.63 -3.15
CA GLU A 46 -15.34 4.31 -4.23
C GLU A 46 -15.39 5.83 -4.05
N ARG A 47 -15.55 6.30 -2.80
CA ARG A 47 -15.51 7.74 -2.48
C ARG A 47 -14.11 8.32 -2.67
N GLU A 48 -13.08 7.63 -2.15
CA GLU A 48 -11.68 8.06 -2.31
C GLU A 48 -11.30 8.13 -3.80
N GLU A 49 -11.74 7.17 -4.63
CA GLU A 49 -11.55 7.22 -6.09
C GLU A 49 -12.29 8.38 -6.76
N ALA A 50 -13.52 8.68 -6.33
CA ALA A 50 -14.29 9.80 -6.85
C ALA A 50 -13.67 11.15 -6.48
N ASP A 51 -13.14 11.28 -5.26
CA ASP A 51 -12.48 12.48 -4.78
C ASP A 51 -11.12 12.67 -5.46
N GLU A 52 -10.35 11.59 -5.63
CA GLU A 52 -9.06 11.61 -6.33
C GLU A 52 -9.19 12.00 -7.81
N LYS A 53 -10.28 11.58 -8.49
CA LYS A 53 -10.56 12.03 -9.87
C LYS A 53 -10.83 13.53 -9.98
N LYS A 54 -11.24 14.18 -8.88
CA LYS A 54 -11.48 15.63 -8.82
C LYS A 54 -10.27 16.38 -8.25
N ALA A 55 -9.33 15.69 -7.62
CA ALA A 55 -8.17 16.29 -6.98
C ALA A 55 -7.22 16.91 -8.02
N VAL A 56 -6.62 18.05 -7.66
CA VAL A 56 -5.61 18.74 -8.47
C VAL A 56 -4.27 18.60 -7.77
N HIS A 57 -3.38 17.78 -8.34
CA HIS A 57 -2.04 17.53 -7.79
C HIS A 57 -0.98 18.36 -8.50
N GLU A 58 -0.53 19.46 -7.89
CA GLU A 58 0.52 20.33 -8.48
C GLU A 58 1.81 19.57 -8.79
N PHE A 59 2.23 18.66 -7.90
CA PHE A 59 3.44 17.86 -8.10
C PHE A 59 3.20 16.69 -9.06
N TRP A 60 2.26 15.79 -8.74
CA TRP A 60 2.06 14.55 -9.50
C TRP A 60 1.64 14.78 -10.95
N ASN A 61 0.95 15.88 -11.26
CA ASN A 61 0.62 16.23 -12.65
C ASN A 61 1.85 16.54 -13.52
N THR A 62 3.02 16.77 -12.92
CA THR A 62 4.30 16.99 -13.63
C THR A 62 5.16 15.73 -13.71
N GLN A 63 4.77 14.64 -13.05
CA GLN A 63 5.54 13.40 -12.97
C GLN A 63 5.11 12.42 -14.07
N PRO A 64 5.99 11.50 -14.49
CA PRO A 64 5.67 10.47 -15.49
C PRO A 64 4.82 9.35 -14.87
N VAL A 65 3.61 9.68 -14.46
CA VAL A 65 2.59 8.74 -13.96
C VAL A 65 1.27 8.96 -14.71
N PRO A 66 0.48 7.91 -14.99
CA PRO A 66 -0.82 8.08 -15.62
C PRO A 66 -1.75 8.91 -14.73
N LYS A 67 -2.58 9.76 -15.33
CA LYS A 67 -3.57 10.53 -14.55
C LYS A 67 -4.74 9.63 -14.14
N SER A 68 -5.41 9.96 -13.05
CA SER A 68 -6.56 9.20 -12.54
C SER A 68 -7.70 9.06 -13.55
N THR A 69 -7.84 10.02 -14.46
CA THR A 69 -8.85 10.03 -15.55
C THR A 69 -8.38 9.34 -16.84
N GLU A 70 -7.11 8.94 -16.92
CA GLU A 70 -6.51 8.38 -18.13
C GLU A 70 -6.82 6.88 -18.27
N VAL A 71 -7.12 6.46 -19.50
CA VAL A 71 -7.31 5.06 -19.86
C VAL A 71 -6.04 4.54 -20.53
N VAL A 72 -5.26 3.77 -19.77
CA VAL A 72 -4.02 3.13 -20.26
C VAL A 72 -4.41 1.94 -21.15
N LYS A 73 -4.08 2.02 -22.44
CA LYS A 73 -4.40 0.97 -23.43
C LYS A 73 -3.26 -0.02 -23.67
N LYS A 74 -2.01 0.38 -23.41
CA LYS A 74 -0.81 -0.41 -23.68
C LYS A 74 0.23 -0.14 -22.61
N ASP A 75 0.87 -1.20 -22.14
CA ASP A 75 1.95 -1.11 -21.17
C ASP A 75 3.26 -0.67 -21.83
N GLY A 76 3.99 0.20 -21.14
CA GLY A 76 5.29 0.71 -21.57
C GLY A 76 5.71 1.95 -20.78
N PRO A 77 6.96 2.40 -20.98
CA PRO A 77 7.43 3.64 -20.39
C PRO A 77 6.65 4.84 -20.95
N LEU A 78 6.29 5.79 -20.10
CA LEU A 78 5.57 7.01 -20.51
C LEU A 78 6.48 8.03 -21.21
N HIS A 79 7.76 8.03 -20.85
CA HIS A 79 8.81 8.81 -21.51
C HIS A 79 9.95 7.89 -21.91
N PRO A 80 10.64 8.19 -23.03
CA PRO A 80 11.85 7.45 -23.38
C PRO A 80 12.91 7.63 -22.28
N PRO A 81 13.82 6.65 -22.08
CA PRO A 81 14.99 6.81 -21.23
C PRO A 81 15.78 8.05 -21.63
N LEU A 82 16.18 8.85 -20.64
CA LEU A 82 17.03 10.02 -20.86
C LEU A 82 18.45 9.55 -21.18
N SER A 83 19.15 10.29 -22.04
CA SER A 83 20.57 10.08 -22.22
C SER A 83 21.35 10.51 -20.96
N PRO A 84 22.53 9.93 -20.69
CA PRO A 84 23.34 10.31 -19.53
C PRO A 84 23.66 11.81 -19.43
N ASP A 85 23.75 12.50 -20.56
CA ASP A 85 24.06 13.93 -20.63
C ASP A 85 22.86 14.83 -20.29
N GLU A 86 21.62 14.32 -20.42
CA GLU A 86 20.38 15.03 -20.07
C GLU A 86 20.06 14.94 -18.57
N ILE A 87 20.72 14.04 -17.84
CA ILE A 87 20.46 13.83 -16.41
C ILE A 87 21.31 14.82 -15.59
N PRO A 88 20.68 15.66 -14.75
CA PRO A 88 21.43 16.62 -13.92
C PRO A 88 22.47 15.92 -13.04
N LYS A 89 23.71 16.41 -13.10
CA LYS A 89 24.84 15.88 -12.32
C LYS A 89 24.82 16.36 -10.87
N ASP A 90 24.42 17.61 -10.68
CA ASP A 90 24.34 18.24 -9.37
C ASP A 90 22.99 17.96 -8.67
N PRO A 91 22.98 17.89 -7.32
CA PRO A 91 21.75 17.77 -6.55
C PRO A 91 20.81 18.96 -6.76
N PHE A 92 19.50 18.74 -6.56
CA PHE A 92 18.54 19.85 -6.57
C PHE A 92 18.78 20.82 -5.41
N ALA A 93 18.57 22.12 -5.63
CA ALA A 93 18.68 23.12 -4.58
C ALA A 93 17.64 22.90 -3.47
N LEU A 94 18.09 22.97 -2.21
CA LEU A 94 17.21 22.92 -1.04
C LEU A 94 16.65 24.32 -0.75
N PRO A 95 15.48 24.43 -0.08
CA PRO A 95 14.83 25.74 0.14
C PRO A 95 15.55 26.65 1.14
N SER A 96 16.48 26.11 1.93
CA SER A 96 17.19 26.81 2.99
C SER A 96 18.65 26.39 3.00
N ASP A 97 19.55 27.36 3.18
CA ASP A 97 20.98 27.13 3.36
C ASP A 97 21.32 26.39 4.67
N GLN A 98 20.33 26.27 5.59
CA GLN A 98 20.45 25.46 6.80
C GLN A 98 20.15 23.98 6.55
N MET A 99 19.84 23.58 5.31
CA MET A 99 19.60 22.19 4.95
C MET A 99 20.69 21.70 4.00
N GLU A 100 21.19 20.49 4.23
CA GLU A 100 22.15 19.84 3.34
C GLU A 100 21.70 18.42 2.97
N TRP A 101 21.92 18.05 1.71
CA TRP A 101 21.74 16.67 1.29
C TRP A 101 22.82 15.79 1.92
N CYS A 102 22.43 14.59 2.34
CA CYS A 102 23.37 13.57 2.76
C CYS A 102 23.00 12.22 2.13
N VAL A 103 23.97 11.32 2.15
CA VAL A 103 23.78 9.89 1.89
C VAL A 103 23.81 9.24 3.27
N VAL A 104 22.75 8.54 3.65
CA VAL A 104 22.72 7.84 4.94
C VAL A 104 23.44 6.51 4.82
N ASP A 105 24.57 6.35 5.51
CA ASP A 105 25.30 5.09 5.50
C ASP A 105 24.69 4.11 6.51
N VAL A 106 23.86 3.21 6.00
CA VAL A 106 23.22 2.16 6.81
C VAL A 106 24.20 1.11 7.36
N GLU A 107 25.47 1.16 6.97
CA GLU A 107 26.53 0.33 7.55
C GLU A 107 27.21 0.99 8.75
N ASP A 108 27.01 2.30 8.92
CA ASP A 108 27.44 3.03 10.11
C ASP A 108 26.38 2.93 11.20
N GLU A 109 26.81 2.53 12.40
CA GLU A 109 25.89 2.30 13.51
C GLU A 109 25.27 3.59 14.06
N GLU A 110 25.96 4.73 13.95
CA GLU A 110 25.44 6.01 14.43
C GLU A 110 24.38 6.54 13.45
N GLU A 111 24.67 6.52 12.15
CA GLU A 111 23.70 6.92 11.12
C GLU A 111 22.47 6.00 11.08
N MET A 112 22.64 4.70 11.29
CA MET A 112 21.50 3.78 11.43
C MET A 112 20.62 4.12 12.65
N LYS A 113 21.22 4.50 13.79
CA LYS A 113 20.47 4.95 14.97
C LYS A 113 19.72 6.24 14.71
N GLU A 114 20.31 7.17 13.99
CA GLU A 114 19.63 8.42 13.60
C GLU A 114 18.44 8.15 12.67
N LEU A 115 18.60 7.28 11.68
CA LEU A 115 17.52 6.86 10.80
C LEU A 115 16.39 6.16 11.59
N TYR A 116 16.76 5.26 12.48
CA TYR A 116 15.83 4.61 13.40
C TYR A 116 15.02 5.64 14.20
N LEU A 117 15.68 6.63 14.79
CA LEU A 117 15.03 7.69 15.58
C LEU A 117 14.10 8.54 14.72
N LEU A 118 14.55 8.99 13.55
CA LEU A 118 13.73 9.75 12.61
C LEU A 118 12.44 9.00 12.29
N LEU A 119 12.53 7.73 11.90
CA LEU A 119 11.37 6.90 11.56
C LEU A 119 10.48 6.64 12.78
N THR A 120 11.07 6.28 13.92
CA THR A 120 10.31 5.97 15.14
C THR A 120 9.55 7.18 15.68
N GLU A 121 10.01 8.40 15.43
CA GLU A 121 9.34 9.61 15.92
C GLU A 121 8.40 10.26 14.89
N ASN A 122 8.68 10.05 13.59
CA ASN A 122 8.07 10.81 12.51
C ASN A 122 7.49 9.97 11.37
N TYR A 123 7.55 8.65 11.41
CA TYR A 123 6.97 7.80 10.36
C TYR A 123 5.47 7.57 10.54
N VAL A 124 4.88 6.78 9.65
CA VAL A 124 3.44 6.54 9.52
C VAL A 124 2.79 6.26 10.87
N GLU A 125 1.77 7.06 11.17
CA GLU A 125 0.86 6.91 12.29
C GLU A 125 -0.48 6.40 11.76
N ASP A 126 -1.21 5.65 12.57
CA ASP A 126 -2.60 5.34 12.28
C ASP A 126 -3.48 6.61 12.36
N ALA A 127 -4.72 6.52 11.88
CA ALA A 127 -5.60 7.68 11.75
C ALA A 127 -5.87 8.40 13.09
N ASP A 128 -5.78 7.67 14.21
CA ASP A 128 -6.00 8.18 15.56
C ASP A 128 -4.70 8.50 16.31
N SER A 129 -3.53 8.38 15.65
CA SER A 129 -2.19 8.54 16.24
C SER A 129 -1.94 7.70 17.50
N MET A 130 -2.64 6.57 17.62
CA MET A 130 -2.53 5.59 18.72
C MET A 130 -1.34 4.64 18.53
N PHE A 131 -1.00 4.34 17.28
CA PHE A 131 0.04 3.40 16.89
C PHE A 131 0.99 4.03 15.87
N ARG A 132 2.26 3.67 16.00
CA ARG A 132 3.30 4.03 15.04
C ARG A 132 4.15 2.81 14.75
N PHE A 133 4.65 2.73 13.52
CA PHE A 133 5.66 1.74 13.19
C PHE A 133 6.92 1.97 14.02
N ASN A 134 7.43 0.88 14.58
CA ASN A 134 8.71 0.82 15.27
C ASN A 134 9.60 -0.16 14.51
N TYR A 135 10.18 0.31 13.40
CA TYR A 135 11.14 -0.49 12.63
C TYR A 135 12.43 -0.55 13.41
N SER A 136 12.87 -1.74 13.83
CA SER A 136 14.15 -1.87 14.53
C SER A 136 15.34 -1.63 13.58
N ALA A 137 16.50 -1.33 14.15
CA ALA A 137 17.73 -1.18 13.37
C ALA A 137 18.07 -2.45 12.59
N GLU A 138 17.82 -3.64 13.14
CA GLU A 138 18.03 -4.92 12.47
C GLU A 138 17.10 -5.09 11.26
N PHE A 139 15.83 -4.67 11.40
CA PHE A 139 14.88 -4.69 10.29
C PHE A 139 15.32 -3.73 9.18
N LEU A 140 15.71 -2.51 9.53
CA LEU A 140 16.17 -1.51 8.56
C LEU A 140 17.45 -1.98 7.86
N ASN A 141 18.40 -2.55 8.59
CA ASN A 141 19.61 -3.15 8.03
C ASN A 141 19.28 -4.29 7.05
N TRP A 142 18.31 -5.15 7.37
CA TRP A 142 17.85 -6.20 6.45
C TRP A 142 17.15 -5.61 5.20
N ALA A 143 16.24 -4.65 5.38
CA ALA A 143 15.41 -4.11 4.32
C ALA A 143 16.19 -3.21 3.34
N LEU A 144 17.14 -2.41 3.84
CA LEU A 144 17.91 -1.44 3.06
C LEU A 144 19.17 -2.03 2.41
N LYS A 145 19.59 -3.22 2.82
CA LYS A 145 20.78 -3.91 2.29
C LYS A 145 20.42 -5.12 1.42
N SER A 146 19.38 -4.99 0.61
CA SER A 146 19.06 -6.00 -0.40
C SER A 146 20.25 -6.18 -1.37
N PRO A 147 20.40 -7.36 -2.02
CA PRO A 147 21.49 -7.57 -2.98
C PRO A 147 21.50 -6.49 -4.07
N GLY A 148 22.66 -5.84 -4.25
CA GLY A 148 22.82 -4.76 -5.21
C GLY A 148 22.40 -3.37 -4.71
N PHE A 149 22.02 -3.22 -3.43
CA PHE A 149 21.72 -1.91 -2.85
C PHE A 149 22.83 -0.89 -3.10
N ARG A 150 22.44 0.38 -3.19
CA ARG A 150 23.34 1.49 -3.48
C ARG A 150 23.20 2.52 -2.39
N LYS A 151 24.30 2.83 -1.69
CA LYS A 151 24.31 3.84 -0.62
C LYS A 151 23.71 5.16 -1.10
N ASP A 152 24.06 5.58 -2.30
CA ASP A 152 23.57 6.83 -2.91
C ASP A 152 22.04 6.93 -3.02
N TRP A 153 21.31 5.81 -2.96
CA TRP A 153 19.84 5.77 -3.01
C TRP A 153 19.18 5.89 -1.63
N HIS A 154 19.97 5.91 -0.56
CA HIS A 154 19.53 6.23 0.80
C HIS A 154 19.72 7.73 1.03
N VAL A 155 18.78 8.51 0.51
CA VAL A 155 18.90 9.97 0.44
C VAL A 155 18.34 10.58 1.73
N GLY A 156 19.17 11.33 2.43
CA GLY A 156 18.77 12.09 3.61
C GLY A 156 18.89 13.60 3.42
N VAL A 157 18.23 14.36 4.28
CA VAL A 157 18.49 15.79 4.49
C VAL A 157 18.86 15.98 5.95
N ARG A 158 19.93 16.73 6.20
CA ARG A 158 20.35 17.15 7.54
C ARG A 158 20.16 18.64 7.72
N ASP A 159 19.86 19.02 8.96
CA ASP A 159 19.99 20.41 9.37
C ASP A 159 21.48 20.72 9.62
N VAL A 160 22.01 21.76 8.98
CA VAL A 160 23.44 22.12 9.02
C VAL A 160 23.86 22.53 10.42
N SER A 161 22.98 23.19 11.18
CA SER A 161 23.29 23.74 12.50
C SER A 161 23.35 22.68 13.60
N SER A 162 22.39 21.76 13.59
CA SER A 162 22.22 20.70 14.60
C SER A 162 22.79 19.36 14.15
N LYS A 163 23.10 19.20 12.85
CA LYS A 163 23.53 17.96 12.19
C LYS A 163 22.51 16.82 12.23
N GLN A 164 21.30 17.08 12.72
CA GLN A 164 20.23 16.10 12.83
C GLN A 164 19.69 15.72 11.45
N LEU A 165 19.38 14.43 11.27
CA LEU A 165 18.67 13.92 10.12
C LEU A 165 17.18 14.31 10.20
N ILE A 166 16.71 15.12 9.26
CA ILE A 166 15.36 15.71 9.27
C ILE A 166 14.46 15.18 8.16
N ALA A 167 15.01 14.47 7.18
CA ALA A 167 14.26 13.79 6.14
C ALA A 167 15.02 12.58 5.59
N PHE A 168 14.27 11.62 5.08
CA PHE A 168 14.82 10.41 4.46
C PHE A 168 13.90 9.88 3.35
N ILE A 169 14.49 9.31 2.31
CA ILE A 169 13.85 8.47 1.31
C ILE A 169 14.85 7.41 0.85
N SER A 170 14.38 6.18 0.65
CA SER A 170 15.24 5.09 0.19
C SER A 170 14.77 4.53 -1.15
N GLY A 171 15.73 4.03 -1.92
CA GLY A 171 15.50 3.16 -3.06
C GLY A 171 16.40 1.93 -2.98
N ILE A 172 15.89 0.78 -3.42
CA ILE A 172 16.68 -0.45 -3.65
C ILE A 172 16.42 -0.99 -5.05
N PRO A 173 17.39 -1.63 -5.73
CA PRO A 173 17.14 -2.21 -7.03
C PRO A 173 16.35 -3.52 -6.90
N MET A 174 15.43 -3.76 -7.83
CA MET A 174 14.65 -4.98 -7.89
C MET A 174 14.29 -5.33 -9.33
N ASP A 175 14.41 -6.60 -9.69
CA ASP A 175 13.90 -7.11 -10.96
C ASP A 175 12.43 -7.46 -10.82
N LEU A 176 11.58 -6.75 -11.56
CA LEU A 176 10.13 -6.91 -11.52
C LEU A 176 9.60 -7.37 -12.87
N MET A 177 8.61 -8.25 -12.81
CA MET A 177 7.90 -8.74 -13.99
C MET A 177 6.57 -8.00 -14.12
N VAL A 178 6.47 -7.15 -15.14
CA VAL A 178 5.23 -6.47 -15.52
C VAL A 178 4.61 -7.25 -16.67
N ARG A 179 3.60 -8.07 -16.36
CA ARG A 179 3.02 -9.07 -17.27
C ARG A 179 4.07 -10.03 -17.82
N ASP A 180 4.47 -9.84 -19.09
CA ASP A 180 5.41 -10.70 -19.80
C ASP A 180 6.80 -10.06 -19.96
N LYS A 181 7.05 -8.91 -19.30
CA LYS A 181 8.31 -8.17 -19.40
C LYS A 181 8.98 -8.06 -18.04
N THR A 182 10.18 -8.63 -17.95
CA THR A 182 11.07 -8.42 -16.80
C THR A 182 11.92 -7.18 -17.02
N MET A 183 12.02 -6.33 -16.00
CA MET A 183 12.88 -5.15 -16.01
C MET A 183 13.37 -4.81 -14.61
N THR A 184 14.58 -4.27 -14.55
CA THR A 184 15.15 -3.73 -13.32
C THR A 184 14.53 -2.37 -13.02
N MET A 185 13.97 -2.23 -11.83
CA MET A 185 13.36 -1.01 -11.30
C MET A 185 13.98 -0.64 -9.96
N ALA A 186 13.69 0.57 -9.47
CA ALA A 186 13.90 0.91 -8.07
C ALA A 186 12.63 0.69 -7.25
N GLU A 187 12.68 -0.06 -6.16
CA GLU A 187 11.64 -0.06 -5.14
C GLU A 187 11.89 1.12 -4.19
N ILE A 188 10.95 2.05 -4.12
CA ILE A 188 11.03 3.23 -3.25
C ILE A 188 10.25 2.99 -1.97
N ASN A 189 10.89 3.22 -0.84
CA ASN A 189 10.28 3.06 0.48
C ASN A 189 10.86 4.04 1.51
N PHE A 190 10.32 4.02 2.72
CA PHE A 190 10.81 4.78 3.88
C PHE A 190 10.87 6.30 3.68
N LEU A 191 10.01 6.87 2.83
CA LEU A 191 9.85 8.31 2.71
C LEU A 191 9.36 8.89 4.05
N CYS A 192 10.20 9.64 4.73
CA CYS A 192 9.93 10.24 6.01
C CYS A 192 10.39 11.70 6.04
N LEU A 193 9.54 12.56 6.60
CA LEU A 193 9.89 13.93 6.95
C LEU A 193 9.69 14.10 8.45
N HIS A 194 10.63 14.80 9.09
CA HIS A 194 10.42 15.30 10.44
C HIS A 194 9.13 16.13 10.48
N LYS A 195 8.34 15.99 11.56
CA LYS A 195 7.00 16.58 11.67
C LYS A 195 6.97 18.10 11.43
N SER A 196 8.01 18.82 11.84
CA SER A 196 8.15 20.27 11.64
C SER A 196 8.24 20.71 10.17
N LEU A 197 8.68 19.81 9.28
CA LEU A 197 8.85 20.09 7.84
C LEU A 197 7.62 19.72 7.01
N ARG A 198 6.62 19.10 7.62
CA ARG A 198 5.39 18.71 6.92
C ARG A 198 4.62 19.97 6.48
N GLY A 199 4.12 19.96 5.25
CA GLY A 199 3.47 21.13 4.64
C GLY A 199 4.41 22.09 3.91
N GLN A 200 5.74 21.92 4.02
CA GLN A 200 6.73 22.78 3.35
C GLN A 200 7.15 22.29 1.95
N ARG A 201 6.37 21.37 1.34
CA ARG A 201 6.64 20.81 0.00
C ARG A 201 8.04 20.15 -0.16
N MET A 202 8.61 19.63 0.93
CA MET A 202 9.90 18.92 0.92
C MET A 202 9.83 17.54 0.23
N THR A 203 8.70 16.84 0.32
CA THR A 203 8.51 15.52 -0.31
C THR A 203 8.79 15.52 -1.82
N PRO A 204 8.22 16.45 -2.62
CA PRO A 204 8.61 16.61 -4.02
C PRO A 204 10.11 16.70 -4.30
N LEU A 205 10.88 17.39 -3.46
CA LEU A 205 12.33 17.54 -3.64
C LEU A 205 13.06 16.23 -3.39
N LEU A 206 12.70 15.50 -2.32
CA LEU A 206 13.23 14.17 -2.04
C LEU A 206 12.96 13.20 -3.20
N ILE A 207 11.73 13.19 -3.72
CA ILE A 207 11.35 12.32 -4.85
C ILE A 207 12.18 12.69 -6.09
N LYS A 208 12.33 13.98 -6.40
CA LYS A 208 13.15 14.42 -7.53
C LYS A 208 14.62 14.03 -7.37
N GLU A 209 15.18 14.19 -6.18
CA GLU A 209 16.59 13.88 -5.93
C GLU A 209 16.86 12.38 -5.99
N VAL A 210 16.04 11.52 -5.35
CA VAL A 210 16.22 10.07 -5.47
C VAL A 210 16.02 9.60 -6.91
N THR A 211 15.05 10.18 -7.64
CA THR A 211 14.81 9.88 -9.07
C THR A 211 16.04 10.24 -9.91
N ARG A 212 16.66 11.41 -9.68
CA ARG A 212 17.89 11.83 -10.37
C ARG A 212 19.02 10.82 -10.14
N ARG A 213 19.26 10.41 -8.90
CA ARG A 213 20.30 9.43 -8.55
C ARG A 213 20.05 8.04 -9.14
N ILE A 214 18.78 7.64 -9.26
CA ILE A 214 18.39 6.38 -9.92
C ILE A 214 18.61 6.47 -11.44
N HIS A 215 18.19 7.57 -12.07
CA HIS A 215 18.39 7.82 -13.49
C HIS A 215 19.88 7.80 -13.87
N GLN A 216 20.75 8.36 -13.02
CA GLN A 216 22.20 8.31 -13.23
C GLN A 216 22.78 6.89 -13.33
N GLN A 217 22.07 5.88 -12.82
CA GLN A 217 22.42 4.47 -12.94
C GLN A 217 21.77 3.77 -14.14
N GLY A 218 21.08 4.51 -15.02
CA GLY A 218 20.40 3.99 -16.19
C GLY A 218 19.07 3.29 -15.90
N ILE A 219 18.50 3.48 -14.70
CA ILE A 219 17.19 2.92 -14.32
C ILE A 219 16.16 4.05 -14.36
N PHE A 220 15.01 3.81 -14.99
CA PHE A 220 14.01 4.85 -15.29
C PHE A 220 12.60 4.50 -14.84
N GLN A 221 12.46 3.41 -14.08
CA GLN A 221 11.19 2.94 -13.54
C GLN A 221 11.35 2.64 -12.05
N ALA A 222 10.29 2.89 -11.31
CA ALA A 222 10.23 2.62 -9.90
C ALA A 222 8.87 2.04 -9.51
N VAL A 223 8.86 1.23 -8.45
CA VAL A 223 7.65 0.79 -7.77
C VAL A 223 7.61 1.42 -6.38
N TYR A 224 6.42 1.82 -5.95
CA TYR A 224 6.19 2.32 -4.60
C TYR A 224 4.78 1.96 -4.17
N THR A 225 4.56 1.91 -2.86
CA THR A 225 3.23 1.70 -2.27
C THR A 225 2.95 2.82 -1.28
N VAL A 226 1.67 3.16 -1.14
CA VAL A 226 1.24 4.25 -0.25
C VAL A 226 -0.17 3.95 0.27
N GLY A 227 -0.46 4.34 1.50
CA GLY A 227 -1.77 4.17 2.13
C GLY A 227 -2.83 5.22 1.74
N ARG A 228 -2.51 6.12 0.80
CA ARG A 228 -3.41 7.14 0.26
C ARG A 228 -3.50 6.97 -1.25
N LEU A 229 -4.66 7.27 -1.83
CA LEU A 229 -4.82 7.20 -3.27
C LEU A 229 -4.01 8.31 -3.95
N LEU A 230 -3.23 7.95 -4.98
CA LEU A 230 -2.46 8.85 -5.83
C LEU A 230 -2.68 8.49 -7.32
N PRO A 231 -2.54 9.43 -8.27
CA PRO A 231 -2.67 9.15 -9.70
C PRO A 231 -1.52 8.26 -10.21
N LYS A 232 -1.74 7.14 -10.90
CA LYS A 232 -2.91 6.26 -10.88
C LYS A 232 -2.42 4.91 -10.37
N PRO A 233 -3.10 4.27 -9.39
CA PRO A 233 -2.63 2.99 -8.87
C PRO A 233 -2.74 1.90 -9.94
N VAL A 234 -1.73 1.01 -9.97
CA VAL A 234 -1.78 -0.21 -10.78
C VAL A 234 -2.67 -1.27 -10.13
N ALA A 235 -2.66 -1.32 -8.79
CA ALA A 235 -3.48 -2.21 -7.99
C ALA A 235 -3.78 -1.58 -6.62
N THR A 236 -4.91 -1.96 -6.04
CA THR A 236 -5.29 -1.60 -4.67
C THR A 236 -5.56 -2.89 -3.90
N CYS A 237 -4.95 -3.01 -2.73
CA CYS A 237 -5.09 -4.17 -1.86
C CYS A 237 -5.61 -3.75 -0.48
N ARG A 238 -6.30 -4.66 0.20
CA ARG A 238 -6.83 -4.45 1.55
C ARG A 238 -5.96 -5.15 2.58
N TYR A 239 -5.64 -4.45 3.66
CA TYR A 239 -5.04 -5.08 4.84
C TYR A 239 -6.07 -5.99 5.53
N PHE A 240 -5.63 -7.20 5.88
CA PHE A 240 -6.40 -8.14 6.69
C PHE A 240 -5.64 -8.41 7.98
N HIS A 241 -6.40 -8.64 9.06
CA HIS A 241 -5.83 -8.92 10.38
C HIS A 241 -6.30 -10.27 10.88
N ARG A 242 -5.36 -11.09 11.38
CA ARG A 242 -5.65 -12.32 12.11
C ARG A 242 -5.25 -12.12 13.56
N SER A 243 -6.23 -12.00 14.45
CA SER A 243 -5.95 -11.75 15.88
C SER A 243 -5.33 -12.99 16.53
N LEU A 244 -4.06 -12.86 16.94
CA LEU A 244 -3.33 -13.90 17.67
C LEU A 244 -3.54 -13.78 19.18
N ASN A 245 -3.66 -12.55 19.70
CA ASN A 245 -3.93 -12.27 21.11
C ASN A 245 -5.05 -11.22 21.22
N PRO A 246 -6.33 -11.64 21.12
CA PRO A 246 -7.47 -10.72 21.13
C PRO A 246 -7.54 -9.85 22.39
N LYS A 247 -7.16 -10.42 23.55
CA LYS A 247 -7.12 -9.70 24.84
C LYS A 247 -6.16 -8.51 24.77
N LYS A 248 -4.91 -8.73 24.34
CA LYS A 248 -3.91 -7.65 24.24
C LYS A 248 -4.29 -6.60 23.19
N LEU A 249 -4.88 -7.02 22.07
CA LEU A 249 -5.34 -6.09 21.03
C LEU A 249 -6.46 -5.17 21.54
N MET A 250 -7.34 -5.65 22.42
CA MET A 250 -8.35 -4.81 23.07
C MET A 250 -7.76 -3.90 24.15
N GLU A 251 -6.84 -4.41 24.97
CA GLU A 251 -6.18 -3.63 26.04
C GLU A 251 -5.40 -2.43 25.47
N THR A 252 -4.77 -2.61 24.31
CA THR A 252 -4.00 -1.56 23.62
C THR A 252 -4.86 -0.65 22.75
N GLY A 253 -6.15 -0.97 22.55
CA GLY A 253 -7.06 -0.17 21.72
C GLY A 253 -6.99 -0.46 20.21
N PHE A 254 -6.24 -1.47 19.77
CA PHE A 254 -6.18 -1.89 18.37
C PHE A 254 -7.50 -2.50 17.88
N SER A 255 -8.20 -3.21 18.75
CA SER A 255 -9.52 -3.81 18.46
C SER A 255 -10.59 -3.23 19.37
N GLN A 256 -11.83 -3.19 18.86
CA GLN A 256 -12.99 -2.71 19.60
C GLN A 256 -13.11 -3.44 20.94
N ARG A 257 -13.45 -2.70 22.00
CA ARG A 257 -13.74 -3.28 23.31
C ARG A 257 -14.99 -4.17 23.23
N LEU A 258 -14.85 -5.40 23.73
CA LEU A 258 -15.92 -6.40 23.86
C LEU A 258 -16.16 -6.72 25.32
N GLU A 259 -17.38 -7.17 25.63
CA GLU A 259 -17.72 -7.66 26.97
C GLU A 259 -16.94 -8.94 27.30
N PRO A 260 -16.67 -9.23 28.59
CA PRO A 260 -15.83 -10.37 29.00
C PRO A 260 -16.24 -11.72 28.41
N LEU A 261 -17.55 -11.98 28.33
CA LEU A 261 -18.10 -13.21 27.75
C LEU A 261 -17.82 -13.32 26.24
N GLN A 262 -17.94 -12.20 25.52
CA GLN A 262 -17.68 -12.13 24.08
C GLN A 262 -16.19 -12.33 23.79
N LEU A 263 -15.31 -11.71 24.60
CA LEU A 263 -13.87 -11.88 24.49
C LEU A 263 -13.44 -13.32 24.73
N SER A 264 -14.03 -14.00 25.73
CA SER A 264 -13.76 -15.42 26.00
C SER A 264 -14.13 -16.29 24.79
N LYS A 265 -15.32 -16.09 24.22
CA LYS A 265 -15.78 -16.81 23.03
C LYS A 265 -14.86 -16.55 21.83
N LEU A 266 -14.48 -15.29 21.58
CA LEU A 266 -13.56 -14.91 20.51
C LEU A 266 -12.20 -15.57 20.67
N THR A 267 -11.64 -15.54 21.88
CA THR A 267 -10.33 -16.14 22.18
C THR A 267 -10.32 -17.65 21.92
N SER A 268 -11.40 -18.34 22.32
CA SER A 268 -11.56 -19.77 22.04
C SER A 268 -11.63 -20.06 20.54
N MET A 269 -12.42 -19.28 19.80
CA MET A 269 -12.59 -19.44 18.35
C MET A 269 -11.30 -19.17 17.57
N LEU A 270 -10.43 -18.27 18.06
CA LEU A 270 -9.22 -17.88 17.36
C LEU A 270 -7.97 -18.65 17.77
N ARG A 271 -8.10 -19.61 18.70
CA ARG A 271 -6.99 -20.39 19.24
C ARG A 271 -6.23 -21.12 18.15
N LEU A 272 -4.90 -21.09 18.25
CA LEU A 272 -3.99 -21.81 17.35
C LEU A 272 -3.40 -23.02 18.06
N PRO A 273 -2.98 -24.06 17.30
CA PRO A 273 -2.16 -25.14 17.82
C PRO A 273 -0.85 -24.62 18.43
N SER A 274 -0.33 -25.30 19.45
CA SER A 274 0.97 -24.94 20.04
C SER A 274 2.17 -25.37 19.19
N ASN A 275 1.97 -26.34 18.28
CA ASN A 275 2.97 -26.85 17.36
C ASN A 275 2.31 -27.05 15.98
N THR A 276 3.10 -26.86 14.91
CA THR A 276 2.75 -27.15 13.51
C THR A 276 3.48 -28.38 13.02
#